data_AF-A0A375C6K7-F1
#
_entry.id   AF-A0A375C6K7-F1
#
_cell.length_a   1.000
_cell.length_b   1.000
_cell.length_c   1.000
_cell.angle_alpha   90.00
_cell.angle_beta   90.00
_cell.angle_gamma   90.00
#
_symmetry.space_group_name_H-M   'P 1'
#
loop_
_entity.id
_entity.type
_entity.pdbx_description
1 polymer ?
#
loop_
_entity_poly.entity_id
_entity_poly.type
_entity_poly.pdbx_seq_one_letter_code
_entity_poly.pdbx_strand_id
1 'polypeptide(L)'
;MQHTGIDGAAVPASSATSGSGDTAIAPDANPWQDTIAAADQALEEAARIQRGVQQNLKLMQDVRALREELRKAHAEIDRYRGMHARVVVGMRQLEEEHTSAMSRLHADNEMLRVRHRVYRLLAEHYARVALRLDPETFAGDRDRVMQHILFQRRKGVQPEEIGLSDLAFLLL
;
A
#
# COMPACT_ATOMS: atom_id res chain seq x y z
N MET A 1 -34.38 22.57 2.85
CA MET A 1 -35.60 22.22 3.59
C MET A 1 -35.26 21.17 4.62
N GLN A 2 -35.88 21.26 5.80
CA GLN A 2 -35.72 20.43 7.02
C GLN A 2 -34.64 20.91 8.00
N HIS A 3 -35.05 21.91 8.78
CA HIS A 3 -34.55 22.22 10.12
C HIS A 3 -35.47 21.54 11.14
N THR A 4 -34.89 20.81 12.09
CA THR A 4 -35.52 20.35 13.35
C THR A 4 -34.45 20.57 14.42
N GLY A 5 -34.58 21.45 15.42
CA GLY A 5 -35.77 21.82 16.18
C GLY A 5 -35.75 21.03 17.48
N ILE A 6 -35.00 21.49 18.49
CA ILE A 6 -35.08 21.02 19.88
C ILE A 6 -34.90 22.24 20.81
N ASP A 7 -36.04 22.88 21.08
CA ASP A 7 -36.56 23.30 22.37
C ASP A 7 -35.59 23.71 23.50
N GLY A 8 -35.38 25.03 23.57
CA GLY A 8 -35.84 25.87 24.69
C GLY A 8 -35.93 25.27 26.09
N ALA A 9 -34.80 25.24 26.81
CA ALA A 9 -34.81 25.11 28.26
C ALA A 9 -34.99 26.50 28.91
N ALA A 10 -36.12 26.63 29.60
CA ALA A 10 -36.64 27.85 30.19
C ALA A 10 -35.72 28.45 31.27
N VAL A 11 -35.49 29.76 31.14
CA VAL A 11 -34.97 30.64 32.18
C VAL A 11 -36.11 30.93 33.16
N PRO A 12 -35.97 30.69 34.48
CA PRO A 12 -36.90 31.25 35.44
C PRO A 12 -36.53 32.71 35.70
N ALA A 13 -37.21 33.62 35.00
CA ALA A 13 -37.39 34.99 35.43
C ALA A 13 -38.50 35.01 36.48
N SER A 14 -38.14 35.03 37.77
CA SER A 14 -39.07 35.40 38.83
C SER A 14 -38.93 36.89 39.10
N SER A 15 -39.91 37.63 38.58
CA SER A 15 -40.15 39.04 38.81
C SER A 15 -40.50 39.34 40.27
N ALA A 16 -39.92 40.44 40.72
CA ALA A 16 -40.24 41.27 41.88
C ALA A 16 -41.66 41.12 42.48
N THR A 17 -41.68 40.90 43.79
CA THR A 17 -42.67 41.53 44.68
C THR A 17 -41.93 42.41 45.66
N SER A 18 -42.10 43.71 45.45
CA SER A 18 -41.83 44.80 46.37
C SER A 18 -42.64 44.61 47.65
N GLY A 19 -41.97 44.21 48.71
CA GLY A 19 -42.41 44.35 50.10
C GLY A 19 -41.40 45.22 50.84
N SER A 20 -41.53 46.54 50.67
CA SER A 20 -41.00 47.48 51.65
C SER A 20 -41.90 47.35 52.88
N GLY A 21 -41.54 46.42 53.75
CA GLY A 21 -42.19 46.18 55.03
C GLY A 21 -41.09 46.17 56.07
N ASP A 22 -41.12 47.21 56.92
CA ASP A 22 -40.40 47.36 58.18
C ASP A 22 -39.13 46.53 58.34
N THR A 23 -38.00 47.23 58.31
CA THR A 23 -36.85 46.90 59.16
C THR A 23 -37.31 46.90 60.62
N ALA A 24 -38.03 45.85 61.01
CA ALA A 24 -38.02 45.33 62.35
C ALA A 24 -36.58 44.88 62.58
N ILE A 25 -35.83 45.77 63.22
CA ILE A 25 -34.52 45.49 63.79
C ILE A 25 -34.72 44.29 64.71
N ALA A 26 -34.48 43.08 64.21
CA ALA A 26 -34.25 41.92 65.02
C ALA A 26 -32.91 42.14 65.71
N PRO A 27 -32.88 42.40 67.03
CA PRO A 27 -31.63 42.62 67.74
C PRO A 27 -31.09 41.24 68.10
N ASP A 28 -30.65 40.47 67.10
CA ASP A 28 -29.89 39.21 67.25
C ASP A 28 -29.23 38.73 65.92
N ALA A 29 -29.39 39.44 64.79
CA ALA A 29 -28.59 39.17 63.60
C ALA A 29 -27.20 39.79 63.78
N ASN A 30 -26.28 39.03 64.36
CA ASN A 30 -24.89 39.42 64.56
C ASN A 30 -24.23 39.67 63.18
N PRO A 31 -24.01 40.92 62.75
CA PRO A 31 -23.54 41.22 61.40
C PRO A 31 -22.16 40.61 61.12
N TRP A 32 -21.39 40.41 62.19
CA TRP A 32 -20.09 39.76 62.17
C TRP A 32 -20.19 38.25 61.87
N GLN A 33 -21.24 37.57 62.33
CA GLN A 33 -21.49 36.15 62.04
C GLN A 33 -21.86 35.94 60.57
N ASP A 34 -22.69 36.82 60.01
CA ASP A 34 -23.06 36.78 58.60
C ASP A 34 -21.85 37.04 57.70
N THR A 35 -20.97 37.98 58.07
CA THR A 35 -19.71 38.19 57.33
C THR A 35 -18.73 37.02 57.45
N ILE A 36 -18.69 36.32 58.59
CA ILE A 36 -17.86 35.11 58.74
C ILE A 36 -18.41 33.98 57.87
N ALA A 37 -19.71 33.74 57.89
CA ALA A 37 -20.35 32.74 57.04
C ALA A 37 -20.15 33.04 55.54
N ALA A 38 -20.26 34.31 55.13
CA ALA A 38 -19.96 34.73 53.76
C ALA A 38 -18.48 34.54 53.39
N ALA A 39 -17.55 34.77 54.33
CA ALA A 39 -16.12 34.53 54.12
C ALA A 39 -15.81 33.03 53.99
N ASP A 40 -16.41 32.17 54.82
CA ASP A 40 -16.26 30.72 54.75
C ASP A 40 -16.80 30.18 53.42
N GLN A 41 -17.97 30.66 52.98
CA GLN A 41 -18.51 30.30 51.68
C GLN A 41 -17.60 30.76 50.53
N ALA A 42 -17.05 31.98 50.59
CA ALA A 42 -16.11 32.47 49.59
C ALA A 42 -14.82 31.64 49.54
N LEU A 43 -14.33 31.15 50.69
CA LEU A 43 -13.17 30.26 50.76
C LEU A 43 -13.47 28.87 50.16
N GLU A 44 -14.65 28.30 50.42
CA GLU A 44 -15.06 27.03 49.81
C GLU A 44 -15.21 27.14 48.28
N GLU A 45 -15.79 28.24 47.80
CA GLU A 45 -15.90 28.54 46.38
C GLU A 45 -14.53 28.74 45.74
N ALA A 46 -13.62 29.47 46.40
CA ALA A 46 -12.23 29.61 45.96
C ALA A 46 -11.51 28.24 45.88
N ALA A 47 -11.70 27.36 46.87
CA ALA A 47 -11.15 26.01 46.85
C ALA A 47 -11.74 25.11 45.75
N ARG A 48 -13.03 25.30 45.41
CA ARG A 48 -13.67 24.63 44.26
C ARG A 48 -13.09 25.12 42.94
N ILE A 49 -12.92 26.43 42.79
CA ILE A 49 -12.29 27.05 41.61
C ILE A 49 -10.85 26.55 41.46
N GLN A 50 -10.06 26.54 42.54
CA GLN A 50 -8.68 26.05 42.52
C GLN A 50 -8.59 24.60 42.04
N ARG A 51 -9.45 23.71 42.54
CA ARG A 51 -9.52 22.31 42.06
C ARG A 51 -9.91 22.22 40.59
N GLY A 52 -10.87 23.03 40.15
CA GLY A 52 -11.28 23.12 38.74
C GLY A 52 -10.15 23.58 37.83
N VAL A 53 -9.38 24.60 38.24
CA VAL A 53 -8.21 25.09 37.51
C VAL A 53 -7.13 24.02 37.42
N GLN A 54 -6.84 23.29 38.50
CA GLN A 54 -5.87 22.20 38.49
C GLN A 54 -6.27 21.08 37.53
N GLN A 55 -7.55 20.67 37.54
CA GLN A 55 -8.07 19.67 36.60
C GLN A 55 -8.01 20.16 35.15
N ASN A 56 -8.33 21.43 34.90
CA ASN A 56 -8.24 22.03 33.57
C ASN A 56 -6.80 22.08 33.05
N LEU A 57 -5.84 22.47 33.90
CA LEU A 57 -4.42 22.45 33.57
C LEU A 57 -3.94 21.04 33.20
N LYS A 58 -4.34 20.02 33.97
CA LYS A 58 -4.04 18.62 33.67
C LYS A 58 -4.63 18.21 32.32
N LEU A 59 -5.91 18.50 32.08
CA LEU A 59 -6.55 18.19 30.80
C LEU A 59 -5.85 18.87 29.62
N MET A 60 -5.43 20.12 29.77
CA MET A 60 -4.66 20.82 28.73
C MET A 60 -3.30 20.16 28.46
N GLN A 61 -2.64 19.63 29.48
CA GLN A 61 -1.39 18.86 29.31
C GLN A 61 -1.65 17.55 28.57
N ASP A 62 -2.69 16.81 28.95
CA ASP A 62 -3.08 15.56 28.31
C ASP A 62 -3.45 15.78 26.83
N VAL A 63 -4.20 16.84 26.52
CA VAL A 63 -4.53 17.22 25.14
C VAL A 63 -3.28 17.56 24.33
N ARG A 64 -2.28 18.22 24.93
CA ARG A 64 -1.00 18.50 24.24
C ARG A 64 -0.23 17.21 23.97
N ALA A 65 -0.19 16.29 24.94
CA ALA A 65 0.46 14.98 24.78
C ALA A 65 -0.20 14.16 23.67
N LEU A 66 -1.53 14.03 23.66
CA LEU A 66 -2.27 13.32 22.62
C LEU A 66 -2.05 13.94 21.23
N ARG A 67 -1.97 15.26 21.12
CA ARG A 67 -1.65 15.94 19.85
C ARG A 67 -0.24 15.63 19.36
N GLU A 68 0.72 15.47 20.27
CA GLU A 68 2.09 15.06 19.94
C GLU A 68 2.12 13.61 19.45
N GLU A 69 1.45 12.70 20.15
CA GLU A 69 1.32 11.30 19.74
C GLU A 69 0.63 11.17 18.38
N LEU A 70 -0.44 11.93 18.15
CA LEU A 70 -1.12 11.97 16.86
C LEU A 70 -0.17 12.43 15.75
N ARG A 71 0.63 13.48 15.97
CA ARG A 71 1.62 13.94 14.99
C ARG A 71 2.69 12.88 14.70
N LYS A 72 3.16 12.18 15.74
CA LYS A 72 4.12 11.07 15.58
C LYS A 72 3.52 9.92 14.76
N ALA A 73 2.30 9.51 15.08
CA ALA A 73 1.60 8.44 14.36
C ALA A 73 1.39 8.79 12.88
N HIS A 74 1.01 10.05 12.57
CA HIS A 74 0.89 10.50 11.18
C HIS A 74 2.24 10.45 10.45
N ALA A 75 3.31 10.93 11.08
CA ALA A 75 4.65 10.88 10.48
C ALA A 75 5.12 9.44 10.24
N GLU A 76 4.74 8.50 11.10
CA GLU A 76 5.02 7.08 10.95
C GLU A 76 4.21 6.44 9.80
N ILE A 77 2.91 6.75 9.70
CA ILE A 77 2.06 6.32 8.58
C ILE A 77 2.65 6.80 7.24
N ASP A 78 3.09 8.05 7.14
CA ASP A 78 3.67 8.58 5.91
C ASP A 78 5.01 7.89 5.57
N ARG A 79 5.82 7.53 6.57
CA ARG A 79 7.01 6.69 6.36
C ARG A 79 6.64 5.31 5.82
N TYR A 80 5.65 4.64 6.40
CA TYR A 80 5.19 3.33 5.94
C TYR A 80 4.62 3.39 4.53
N ARG A 81 3.84 4.42 4.20
CA ARG A 81 3.35 4.65 2.82
C ARG A 81 4.50 4.83 1.83
N GLY A 82 5.50 5.63 2.20
CA GLY A 82 6.70 5.81 1.37
C GLY A 82 7.51 4.53 1.18
N MET A 83 7.66 3.72 2.24
CA MET A 83 8.31 2.40 2.15
C MET A 83 7.52 1.46 1.24
N HIS A 84 6.20 1.37 1.44
CA HIS A 84 5.33 0.52 0.64
C HIS A 84 5.38 0.89 -0.84
N ALA A 85 5.33 2.18 -1.18
CA ALA A 85 5.45 2.65 -2.55
C ALA A 85 6.77 2.19 -3.20
N ARG A 86 7.90 2.28 -2.49
CA ARG A 86 9.20 1.78 -2.98
C ARG A 86 9.22 0.27 -3.16
N VAL A 87 8.66 -0.48 -2.21
CA VAL A 87 8.60 -1.95 -2.29
C VAL A 87 7.74 -2.39 -3.47
N VAL A 88 6.58 -1.78 -3.69
CA VAL A 88 5.70 -2.12 -4.82
C VAL A 88 6.40 -1.85 -6.16
N VAL A 89 7.07 -0.71 -6.30
CA VAL A 89 7.85 -0.41 -7.51
C VAL A 89 8.98 -1.43 -7.70
N GLY A 90 9.70 -1.77 -6.63
CA GLY A 90 10.77 -2.77 -6.68
C GLY A 90 10.27 -4.17 -7.06
N MET A 91 9.13 -4.59 -6.52
CA MET A 91 8.52 -5.89 -6.87
C MET A 91 8.10 -5.93 -8.33
N ARG A 92 7.47 -4.88 -8.83
CA ARG A 92 7.10 -4.80 -10.25
C ARG A 92 8.32 -4.85 -11.16
N GLN A 93 9.38 -4.13 -10.82
CA GLN A 93 10.62 -4.17 -11.60
C GLN A 93 11.22 -5.58 -11.60
N LEU A 94 11.22 -6.27 -10.46
CA LEU A 94 11.72 -7.63 -10.35
C LEU A 94 10.86 -8.63 -11.16
N GLU A 95 9.55 -8.45 -11.20
CA GLU A 95 8.64 -9.25 -12.05
C GLU A 95 8.92 -9.01 -13.54
N GLU A 96 9.13 -7.76 -13.96
CA GLU A 96 9.49 -7.39 -15.34
C GLU A 96 10.85 -7.99 -15.73
N GLU A 97 11.84 -7.92 -14.85
CA GLU A 97 13.16 -8.54 -15.06
C GLU A 97 13.04 -10.07 -15.16
N HIS A 98 12.30 -10.70 -14.24
CA HIS A 98 12.09 -12.15 -14.23
C HIS A 98 11.39 -12.65 -15.50
N THR A 99 10.30 -11.99 -15.91
CA THR A 99 9.56 -12.36 -17.13
C THR A 99 10.42 -12.20 -18.38
N SER A 100 11.22 -11.14 -18.45
CA SER A 100 12.17 -10.94 -19.54
C SER A 100 13.24 -12.05 -19.57
N ALA A 101 13.79 -12.44 -18.42
CA ALA A 101 14.79 -13.50 -18.32
C ALA A 101 14.19 -14.86 -18.71
N MET A 102 12.98 -15.16 -18.27
CA MET A 102 12.25 -16.37 -18.64
C MET A 102 11.98 -16.43 -20.15
N SER A 103 11.54 -15.33 -20.76
CA SER A 103 11.32 -15.27 -22.21
C SER A 103 12.61 -15.54 -23.02
N ARG A 104 13.75 -15.00 -22.56
CA ARG A 104 15.06 -15.24 -23.18
C ARG A 104 15.46 -16.70 -23.04
N LEU A 105 15.33 -17.26 -21.84
CA LEU A 105 15.65 -18.66 -21.59
C LEU A 105 14.78 -19.61 -22.44
N HIS A 106 13.50 -19.30 -22.59
CA HIS A 106 12.61 -20.06 -23.47
C HIS A 106 13.07 -19.98 -24.93
N ALA A 107 13.36 -18.77 -25.44
CA ALA A 107 13.86 -18.61 -26.81
C ALA A 107 15.19 -19.35 -27.05
N ASP A 108 16.11 -19.30 -26.09
CA ASP A 108 17.40 -20.00 -26.14
C ASP A 108 17.22 -21.52 -26.13
N ASN A 109 16.33 -22.04 -25.28
CA ASN A 109 16.02 -23.46 -25.21
C ASN A 109 15.40 -23.97 -26.53
N GLU A 110 14.47 -23.20 -27.10
CA GLU A 110 13.87 -23.51 -28.39
C GLU A 110 14.90 -23.51 -29.52
N MET A 111 15.77 -22.50 -29.57
CA MET A 111 16.87 -22.43 -30.53
C MET A 111 17.81 -23.63 -30.38
N LEU A 112 18.09 -24.07 -29.15
CA LEU A 112 18.91 -25.24 -28.89
C LEU A 112 18.25 -26.53 -29.41
N ARG A 113 16.94 -26.70 -29.21
CA ARG A 113 16.19 -27.84 -29.78
C ARG A 113 16.25 -27.86 -31.31
N VAL A 114 16.07 -26.70 -31.94
CA VAL A 114 16.20 -26.56 -33.40
C VAL A 114 17.61 -26.94 -33.86
N ARG A 115 18.67 -26.39 -33.25
CA ARG A 115 20.06 -26.72 -33.58
C ARG A 115 20.36 -28.20 -33.41
N HIS A 116 19.96 -28.80 -32.29
CA HIS A 116 20.11 -30.23 -32.05
C HIS A 116 19.43 -31.05 -33.15
N ARG A 117 18.21 -30.68 -33.54
CA ARG A 117 17.49 -31.37 -34.61
C ARG A 117 18.20 -31.26 -35.96
N VAL A 118 18.69 -30.07 -36.32
CA VAL A 118 19.47 -29.84 -37.55
C VAL A 118 20.67 -30.80 -37.59
N TYR A 119 21.48 -30.80 -36.54
CA TYR A 119 22.68 -31.64 -36.49
C TYR A 119 22.36 -33.13 -36.55
N ARG A 120 21.29 -33.56 -35.88
CA ARG A 120 20.84 -34.95 -35.95
C ARG A 120 20.43 -35.35 -37.36
N LEU A 121 19.65 -34.52 -38.06
CA LEU A 121 19.21 -34.82 -39.42
C LEU A 121 20.36 -34.81 -40.43
N LEU A 122 21.31 -33.88 -40.29
CA LEU A 122 22.53 -33.89 -41.11
C LEU A 122 23.37 -35.15 -40.85
N ALA A 123 23.56 -35.54 -39.58
CA ALA A 123 24.29 -36.77 -39.25
C ALA A 123 23.63 -38.00 -39.87
N GLU A 124 22.29 -38.10 -39.80
CA GLU A 124 21.52 -39.18 -40.44
C GLU A 124 21.65 -39.16 -41.98
N HIS A 125 21.68 -37.98 -42.60
CA HIS A 125 21.89 -37.83 -44.05
C HIS A 125 23.27 -38.30 -44.48
N TYR A 126 24.32 -37.75 -43.88
CA TYR A 126 25.71 -38.06 -44.23
C TYR A 126 26.05 -39.54 -43.97
N ALA A 127 25.48 -40.13 -42.91
CA ALA A 127 25.60 -41.56 -42.66
C ALA A 127 24.90 -42.42 -43.73
N ARG A 128 23.71 -42.03 -44.19
CA ARG A 128 22.96 -42.78 -45.22
C ARG A 128 23.61 -42.69 -46.61
N VAL A 129 24.14 -41.53 -46.99
CA VAL A 129 24.73 -41.29 -48.33
C VAL A 129 26.23 -41.63 -48.36
N ALA A 130 26.83 -41.97 -47.21
CA ALA A 130 28.27 -42.22 -47.07
C ALA A 130 29.14 -41.06 -47.60
N LEU A 131 28.66 -39.82 -47.39
CA LEU A 131 29.36 -38.61 -47.82
C LEU A 131 30.61 -38.37 -47.00
N ARG A 132 31.66 -37.86 -47.66
CA ARG A 132 32.81 -37.29 -46.96
C ARG A 132 32.40 -35.97 -46.32
N LEU A 133 32.80 -35.78 -45.06
CA LEU A 133 32.59 -34.52 -44.34
C LEU A 133 33.55 -33.47 -44.92
N ASP A 134 33.02 -32.62 -45.78
CA ASP A 134 33.64 -31.37 -46.18
C ASP A 134 33.06 -30.21 -45.34
N PRO A 135 33.89 -29.38 -44.68
CA PRO A 135 33.40 -28.35 -43.76
C PRO A 135 32.54 -27.26 -44.42
N GLU A 136 32.86 -26.84 -45.64
CA GLU A 136 32.15 -25.73 -46.31
C GLU A 136 30.76 -26.17 -46.77
N THR A 137 30.66 -27.34 -47.40
CA THR A 137 29.37 -27.94 -47.78
C THR A 137 28.49 -28.21 -46.55
N PHE A 138 29.07 -28.77 -45.48
CA PHE A 138 28.32 -29.03 -44.24
C PHE A 138 27.76 -27.75 -43.61
N ALA A 139 28.51 -26.65 -43.63
CA ALA A 139 28.02 -25.36 -43.12
C ALA A 139 26.85 -24.82 -43.96
N GLY A 140 26.93 -24.94 -45.29
CA GLY A 140 25.84 -24.57 -46.20
C GLY A 140 24.58 -25.41 -45.97
N ASP A 141 24.73 -26.72 -45.85
CA ASP A 141 23.63 -27.66 -45.60
C ASP A 141 22.98 -27.40 -44.24
N ARG A 142 23.77 -27.13 -43.20
CA ARG A 142 23.27 -26.71 -41.88
C ARG A 142 22.39 -25.49 -41.97
N ASP A 143 22.82 -24.46 -42.70
CA ASP A 143 22.07 -23.20 -42.78
C ASP A 143 20.77 -23.39 -43.57
N ARG A 144 20.77 -24.18 -44.65
CA ARG A 144 19.55 -24.54 -45.40
C ARG A 144 18.56 -25.33 -44.54
N VAL A 145 19.02 -26.36 -43.84
CA VAL A 145 18.18 -27.19 -42.97
C VAL A 145 17.63 -26.37 -41.80
N MET A 146 18.48 -25.52 -41.19
CA MET A 146 18.07 -24.59 -40.14
C MET A 146 16.93 -23.67 -40.63
N GLN A 147 17.09 -23.03 -41.79
CA GLN A 147 16.08 -22.16 -42.37
C GLN A 147 14.77 -22.90 -42.66
N HIS A 148 14.86 -24.14 -43.16
CA HIS A 148 13.68 -24.97 -43.43
C HIS A 148 12.94 -25.33 -42.14
N ILE A 149 13.64 -25.78 -41.10
CA ILE A 149 13.03 -26.12 -39.81
C ILE A 149 12.37 -24.88 -39.19
N LEU A 150 13.02 -23.71 -39.23
CA LEU A 150 12.42 -22.45 -38.76
C LEU A 150 11.18 -22.04 -39.57
N PHE A 151 11.16 -22.34 -40.87
CA PHE A 151 9.99 -22.11 -41.72
C PHE A 151 8.83 -23.05 -41.38
N GLN A 152 9.09 -24.36 -41.21
CA GLN A 152 8.06 -25.32 -40.81
C GLN A 152 7.52 -25.05 -39.41
N ARG A 153 8.39 -24.61 -38.50
CA ARG A 153 7.99 -24.18 -37.16
C ARG A 153 7.03 -23.00 -37.19
N ARG A 154 7.25 -22.02 -38.08
CA ARG A 154 6.29 -20.91 -38.30
C ARG A 154 4.94 -21.38 -38.84
N LYS A 155 4.87 -22.57 -39.46
CA LYS A 155 3.63 -23.23 -39.87
C LYS A 155 3.01 -24.13 -38.79
N GLY A 156 3.62 -24.21 -37.60
CA GLY A 156 3.12 -24.98 -36.47
C GLY A 156 3.67 -26.41 -36.36
N VAL A 157 4.60 -26.83 -37.21
CA VAL A 157 5.21 -28.17 -37.14
C VAL A 157 6.30 -28.18 -36.07
N GLN A 158 6.30 -29.18 -35.18
CA GLN A 158 7.34 -29.29 -34.16
C GLN A 158 8.66 -29.79 -34.78
N PRO A 159 9.84 -29.30 -34.34
CA PRO A 159 11.12 -29.76 -34.90
C PRO A 159 11.31 -31.28 -34.86
N GLU A 160 10.77 -31.94 -33.84
CA GLU A 160 10.85 -33.39 -33.63
C GLU A 160 10.11 -34.20 -34.70
N GLU A 161 9.08 -33.62 -35.33
CA GLU A 161 8.25 -34.25 -36.35
C GLU A 161 8.90 -34.19 -37.74
N ILE A 162 9.79 -33.24 -37.98
CA ILE A 162 10.44 -33.03 -39.29
C ILE A 162 11.47 -34.15 -39.51
N GLY A 163 11.20 -35.06 -40.44
CA GLY A 163 12.05 -36.21 -40.74
C GLY A 163 13.09 -35.93 -41.83
N LEU A 164 13.96 -36.91 -42.11
CA LEU A 164 14.93 -36.78 -43.21
C LEU A 164 14.25 -36.71 -44.59
N SER A 165 13.11 -37.40 -44.77
CA SER A 165 12.31 -37.35 -46.00
C SER A 165 11.93 -35.92 -46.38
N ASP A 166 11.68 -35.08 -45.38
CA ASP A 166 11.23 -33.70 -45.57
C ASP A 166 12.38 -32.77 -45.96
N LEU A 167 13.63 -33.24 -45.85
CA LEU A 167 14.85 -32.48 -46.15
C LEU A 167 15.59 -32.98 -47.40
N ALA A 168 15.20 -34.13 -47.94
CA ALA A 168 15.90 -34.76 -49.05
C ALA A 168 16.05 -33.83 -50.27
N PHE A 169 15.07 -32.97 -50.53
CA PHE A 169 15.11 -32.02 -51.65
C PHE A 169 16.08 -30.83 -51.44
N LEU A 170 16.50 -30.55 -50.19
CA LEU A 170 17.38 -29.42 -49.86
C LEU A 170 18.87 -29.78 -49.91
N LEU A 171 19.16 -31.07 -49.83
CA LEU A 171 20.50 -31.65 -49.69
C LEU A 171 20.94 -32.41 -50.96
N LEU A 172 20.29 -32.12 -52.09
CA LEU A 172 20.63 -32.62 -53.43
C LEU A 172 21.62 -31.68 -54.15
#